data_AF-A0A7W6WBE5-F1
#
_entry.id   AF-A0A7W6WBE5-F1
#
_cell.length_a   1.000
_cell.length_b   1.000
_cell.length_c   1.000
_cell.angle_alpha   90.00
_cell.angle_beta   90.00
_cell.angle_gamma   90.00
#
_symmetry.space_group_name_H-M   'P 1'
#
loop_
_entity.id
_entity.type
_entity.pdbx_description
1 polymer ?
#
loop_
_entity_poly.entity_id
_entity_poly.type
_entity_poly.pdbx_seq_one_letter_code
_entity_poly.pdbx_strand_id
1 'polypeptide(L)'
;MPAALPPPDAWHTAAELAGVADLPDTERGVLLVAAREEWPSRPRQGRGGGREYPVSALPEKARQALARRALAADAPPAATVAAERGQRDPADLKDTSRSCMDARAALCAEVDRVHLEYGLSQRQAAQALVDQARARDLPEHLARMVPQANARGGRTGSRTLSLRSIQRWLAARAAGGDVTALAPAEARARDLAPWVYPLMKLYHRPQKPSIAACLEW
;
A
#
# COMPACT_ATOMS: atom_id res chain seq x y z
N MET A 1 18.47 -18.07 12.95
CA MET A 1 18.43 -17.48 11.60
C MET A 1 18.47 -15.97 11.77
N PRO A 2 19.60 -15.29 11.51
CA PRO A 2 19.68 -13.85 11.75
C PRO A 2 18.79 -13.10 10.76
N ALA A 3 17.97 -12.20 11.28
CA ALA A 3 17.12 -11.30 10.52
C ALA A 3 17.97 -10.55 9.50
N ALA A 4 17.56 -10.56 8.24
CA ALA A 4 18.22 -9.78 7.19
C ALA A 4 18.24 -8.31 7.61
N LEU A 5 19.43 -7.83 7.97
CA LEU A 5 19.71 -6.41 8.15
C LEU A 5 19.27 -5.67 6.88
N PRO A 6 18.77 -4.43 6.99
CA PRO A 6 18.52 -3.60 5.82
C PRO A 6 19.82 -3.53 4.98
N PRO A 7 19.71 -3.43 3.64
CA PRO A 7 20.87 -3.43 2.77
C PRO A 7 21.91 -2.42 3.29
N PRO A 8 23.21 -2.78 3.34
CA PRO A 8 24.25 -1.98 3.99
C PRO A 8 24.49 -0.59 3.37
N ASP A 9 23.78 -0.26 2.29
CA ASP A 9 23.94 0.97 1.51
C ASP A 9 22.80 1.98 1.67
N ALA A 10 22.01 1.90 2.75
CA ALA A 10 21.09 2.99 3.09
C ALA A 10 21.89 4.14 3.73
N TRP A 11 21.83 5.32 3.12
CA TRP A 11 22.47 6.54 3.61
C TRP A 11 21.41 7.56 3.99
N HIS A 12 21.57 8.19 5.15
CA HIS A 12 20.62 9.16 5.69
C HIS A 12 21.28 10.52 5.91
N THR A 13 20.51 11.58 5.73
CA THR A 13 20.96 12.93 6.06
C THR A 13 20.89 13.19 7.56
N ALA A 14 21.69 14.12 8.07
CA ALA A 14 21.61 14.54 9.49
C ALA A 14 20.21 15.06 9.87
N ALA A 15 19.47 15.62 8.92
CA ALA A 15 18.08 16.05 9.09
C ALA A 15 17.10 14.87 9.24
N GLU A 16 17.28 13.79 8.48
CA GLU A 16 16.46 12.56 8.60
C GLU A 16 16.73 11.80 9.91
N LEU A 17 17.94 11.93 10.44
CA LEU A 17 18.38 11.31 11.68
C LEU A 17 18.01 12.11 12.93
N ALA A 18 17.59 13.37 12.78
CA ALA A 18 17.18 14.21 13.89
C ALA A 18 15.95 13.60 14.61
N GLY A 19 16.05 13.44 15.92
CA GLY A 19 14.98 12.85 16.75
C GLY A 19 14.77 11.34 16.55
N VAL A 20 15.72 10.65 15.91
CA VAL A 20 15.71 9.18 15.82
C VAL A 20 16.37 8.60 17.07
N ALA A 21 15.56 8.06 17.99
CA ALA A 21 15.95 7.21 19.12
C ALA A 21 17.38 7.42 19.68
N ASP A 22 17.48 8.27 20.70
CA ASP A 22 18.72 8.71 21.37
C ASP A 22 19.64 9.62 20.53
N LEU A 23 19.27 9.94 19.28
CA LEU A 23 19.90 11.05 18.55
C LEU A 23 19.29 12.40 18.91
N PRO A 24 20.08 13.49 18.87
CA PRO A 24 19.58 14.82 19.13
C PRO A 24 18.43 15.21 18.19
N ASP A 25 17.50 16.02 18.68
CA ASP A 25 16.33 16.50 17.92
C ASP A 25 16.67 17.54 16.84
N THR A 26 17.93 17.94 16.74
CA THR A 26 18.39 18.95 15.79
C THR A 26 19.48 18.39 14.88
N GLU A 27 19.46 18.80 13.61
CA GLU A 27 20.49 18.46 12.62
C GLU A 27 21.90 18.81 13.15
N ARG A 28 22.05 19.98 13.78
CA ARG A 28 23.31 20.40 14.42
C ARG A 28 23.76 19.43 15.50
N GLY A 29 22.85 18.93 16.33
CA GLY A 29 23.17 17.94 17.35
C GLY A 29 23.63 16.61 16.74
N VAL A 30 22.97 16.16 15.68
CA VAL A 30 23.39 14.94 14.95
C VAL A 30 24.78 15.11 14.34
N LEU A 31 25.08 16.28 13.75
CA LEU A 31 26.42 16.58 13.21
C LEU A 31 27.51 16.56 14.29
N LEU A 32 27.22 17.03 15.51
CA LEU A 32 28.16 17.00 16.62
C LEU A 32 28.44 15.57 17.10
N VAL A 33 27.40 14.73 17.18
CA VAL A 33 27.55 13.30 17.54
C VAL A 33 28.33 12.55 16.45
N ALA A 34 28.00 12.80 15.18
CA ALA A 34 28.70 12.19 14.05
C ALA A 34 30.18 12.60 13.99
N ALA A 35 30.52 13.84 14.38
CA ALA A 35 31.90 14.29 14.49
C ALA A 35 32.63 13.66 15.70
N ARG A 36 31.94 13.52 16.85
CA ARG A 36 32.48 12.91 18.07
C ARG A 36 32.76 11.41 17.90
N GLU A 37 31.93 10.73 17.14
CA GLU A 37 31.99 9.28 16.90
C GLU A 37 32.59 8.94 15.53
N GLU A 38 33.13 9.93 14.83
CA GLU A 38 33.87 9.80 13.56
C GLU A 38 33.11 8.98 12.49
N TRP A 39 31.82 9.25 12.33
CA TRP A 39 30.99 8.50 11.39
C TRP A 39 31.49 8.72 9.94
N PRO A 40 31.64 7.65 9.13
CA PRO A 40 31.89 7.76 7.71
C PRO A 40 30.81 8.62 7.06
N SER A 41 31.20 9.59 6.24
CA SER A 41 30.26 10.50 5.59
C SER A 41 30.55 10.61 4.11
N ARG A 42 29.51 10.71 3.29
CA ARG A 42 29.63 11.04 1.88
C ARG A 42 28.94 12.37 1.56
N PRO A 43 29.40 13.11 0.54
CA PRO A 43 28.66 14.27 0.06
C PRO A 43 27.30 13.85 -0.50
N ARG A 44 26.25 14.58 -0.16
CA ARG A 44 24.89 14.38 -0.68
C ARG A 44 24.86 14.59 -2.19
N GLN A 45 24.23 13.67 -2.91
CA GLN A 45 23.96 13.85 -4.34
C GLN A 45 22.74 14.78 -4.52
N GLY A 46 22.97 16.04 -4.91
CA GLY A 46 21.90 16.99 -5.19
C GLY A 46 22.28 18.47 -5.06
N ARG A 47 21.32 19.36 -5.29
CA ARG A 47 21.48 20.82 -5.16
C ARG A 47 21.29 21.22 -3.69
N GLY A 48 22.28 21.87 -3.08
CA GLY A 48 22.19 22.39 -1.71
C GLY A 48 23.29 21.94 -0.73
N GLY A 49 24.22 21.07 -1.14
CA GLY A 49 25.26 20.57 -0.24
C GLY A 49 24.71 19.72 0.93
N GLY A 50 25.60 19.07 1.69
CA GLY A 50 25.24 18.25 2.84
C GLY A 50 26.03 16.94 2.92
N ARG A 51 26.04 16.34 4.12
CA ARG A 51 26.69 15.05 4.40
C ARG A 51 25.62 14.00 4.67
N GLU A 52 25.81 12.82 4.10
CA GLU A 52 25.01 11.64 4.39
C GLU A 52 25.85 10.61 5.15
N TYR A 53 25.20 9.86 6.03
CA TYR A 53 25.82 8.88 6.92
C TYR A 53 25.22 7.50 6.68
N PRO A 54 26.03 6.42 6.67
CA PRO A 54 25.53 5.08 6.46
C PRO A 54 24.82 4.57 7.71
N VAL A 55 23.78 3.75 7.53
CA VAL A 55 23.06 3.13 8.67
C VAL A 55 23.99 2.31 9.56
N SER A 56 25.05 1.71 9.01
CA SER A 56 26.02 0.91 9.77
C SER A 56 26.77 1.69 10.86
N ALA A 57 26.99 2.99 10.67
CA ALA A 57 27.70 3.85 11.60
C ALA A 57 26.81 4.42 12.72
N LEU A 58 25.50 4.27 12.61
CA LEU A 58 24.56 4.78 13.61
C LEU A 58 24.55 3.92 14.88
N PRO A 59 24.22 4.50 16.05
CA PRO A 59 24.00 3.76 17.28
C PRO A 59 22.93 2.67 17.11
N GLU A 60 23.08 1.55 17.82
CA GLU A 60 22.20 0.39 17.67
C GLU A 60 20.72 0.72 17.82
N LYS A 61 20.35 1.57 18.77
CA LYS A 61 18.98 2.02 18.97
C LYS A 61 18.44 2.83 17.79
N ALA A 62 19.26 3.69 17.18
CA ALA A 62 18.90 4.44 15.99
C ALA A 62 18.74 3.52 14.77
N ARG A 63 19.61 2.52 14.61
CA ARG A 63 19.47 1.46 13.57
C ARG A 63 18.17 0.69 13.73
N GLN A 64 17.84 0.27 14.94
CA GLN A 64 16.60 -0.45 15.23
C GLN A 64 15.37 0.42 14.98
N ALA A 65 15.40 1.71 15.33
CA ALA A 65 14.32 2.64 15.07
C ALA A 65 14.09 2.87 13.57
N LEU A 66 15.17 3.02 12.79
CA LEU A 66 15.09 3.11 11.33
C LEU A 66 14.59 1.81 10.70
N ALA A 67 15.03 0.65 11.18
CA ALA A 67 14.54 -0.65 10.73
C ALA A 67 13.04 -0.82 11.02
N ARG A 68 12.58 -0.43 12.21
CA ARG A 68 11.15 -0.42 12.57
C ARG A 68 10.34 0.52 11.67
N ARG A 69 10.87 1.71 11.36
CA ARG A 69 10.23 2.65 10.43
C ARG A 69 10.18 2.11 9.00
N ALA A 70 11.23 1.45 8.52
CA ALA A 70 11.24 0.82 7.20
C ALA A 70 10.21 -0.33 7.12
N LEU A 71 10.12 -1.16 8.16
CA LEU A 71 9.10 -2.22 8.26
C LEU A 71 7.67 -1.65 8.34
N ALA A 72 7.48 -0.51 9.02
CA ALA A 72 6.19 0.17 9.10
C ALA A 72 5.83 0.94 7.81
N ALA A 73 6.81 1.44 7.06
CA ALA A 73 6.59 2.08 5.76
C ALA A 73 6.26 1.05 4.66
N ASP A 74 6.71 -0.20 4.83
CA ASP A 74 6.33 -1.35 4.00
C ASP A 74 4.97 -1.94 4.43
N ALA A 75 4.41 -1.48 5.55
CA ALA A 75 3.02 -1.73 5.89
C ALA A 75 2.11 -0.86 5.00
N PRO A 76 1.10 -1.45 4.32
CA PRO A 76 0.27 -0.69 3.41
C PRO A 76 -0.47 0.45 4.15
N PRO A 77 -0.50 1.68 3.61
CA PRO A 77 -1.28 2.78 4.18
C PRO A 77 -2.76 2.47 3.98
N ALA A 78 -3.39 1.85 4.97
CA ALA A 78 -4.79 1.41 4.89
C ALA A 78 -5.65 1.81 6.10
N ALA A 79 -5.06 2.41 7.14
CA ALA A 79 -5.75 2.62 8.41
C ALA A 79 -6.90 3.64 8.34
N THR A 80 -6.79 4.71 7.54
CA THR A 80 -7.83 5.76 7.51
C THR A 80 -9.06 5.39 6.67
N VAL A 81 -8.89 4.64 5.58
CA VAL A 81 -10.02 4.18 4.75
C VAL A 81 -10.71 2.92 5.28
N ALA A 82 -10.10 2.16 6.20
CA ALA A 82 -10.68 0.92 6.72
C ALA A 82 -11.75 1.16 7.80
N ALA A 83 -11.57 2.18 8.64
CA ALA A 83 -12.48 2.48 9.74
C ALA A 83 -13.89 2.91 9.27
N GLU A 84 -14.00 3.61 8.15
CA GLU A 84 -15.30 4.02 7.57
C GLU A 84 -16.05 2.86 6.87
N ARG A 85 -15.38 1.73 6.60
CA ARG A 85 -15.96 0.61 5.82
C ARG A 85 -16.73 -0.41 6.67
N GLY A 86 -16.43 -0.51 7.97
CA GLY A 86 -17.07 -1.49 8.87
C GLY A 86 -18.40 -1.05 9.49
N GLN A 87 -18.91 0.14 9.12
CA GLN A 87 -20.12 0.72 9.73
C GLN A 87 -21.38 0.57 8.87
N ARG A 88 -21.35 -0.24 7.81
CA ARG A 88 -22.48 -0.40 6.89
C ARG A 88 -23.24 -1.69 7.17
N ASP A 89 -24.56 -1.60 7.15
CA ASP A 89 -25.39 -2.80 7.14
C ASP A 89 -25.19 -3.52 5.79
N PRO A 90 -24.82 -4.81 5.79
CA PRO A 90 -24.71 -5.59 4.56
C PRO A 90 -26.00 -5.58 3.73
N ALA A 91 -27.18 -5.36 4.33
CA ALA A 91 -28.48 -5.22 3.65
C ALA A 91 -28.53 -4.08 2.62
N ASP A 92 -27.80 -2.99 2.83
CA ASP A 92 -27.83 -1.79 1.97
C ASP A 92 -26.87 -1.86 0.77
N LEU A 93 -26.09 -2.95 0.65
CA LEU A 93 -25.15 -3.15 -0.46
C LEU A 93 -25.87 -3.60 -1.72
N LYS A 94 -25.57 -2.95 -2.86
CA LYS A 94 -25.94 -3.45 -4.20
C LYS A 94 -25.46 -4.89 -4.40
N ASP A 95 -26.24 -5.73 -5.09
CA ASP A 95 -25.94 -7.16 -5.31
C ASP A 95 -24.53 -7.42 -5.87
N THR A 96 -24.03 -6.52 -6.73
CA THR A 96 -22.67 -6.60 -7.27
C THR A 96 -21.59 -6.33 -6.22
N SER A 97 -21.83 -5.41 -5.29
CA SER A 97 -20.97 -5.13 -4.15
C SER A 97 -20.97 -6.29 -3.16
N ARG A 98 -22.13 -6.90 -2.92
CA ARG A 98 -22.28 -8.10 -2.08
C ARG A 98 -21.55 -9.30 -2.68
N SER A 99 -21.75 -9.61 -3.96
CA SER A 99 -21.01 -10.67 -4.65
C SER A 99 -19.49 -10.46 -4.60
N CYS A 100 -19.03 -9.22 -4.75
CA CYS A 100 -17.61 -8.90 -4.63
C CYS A 100 -17.08 -9.10 -3.20
N MET A 101 -17.87 -8.72 -2.20
CA MET A 101 -17.57 -8.91 -0.78
C MET A 101 -17.46 -10.40 -0.44
N ASP A 102 -18.45 -11.20 -0.82
CA ASP A 102 -18.50 -12.65 -0.58
C ASP A 102 -17.31 -13.36 -1.24
N ALA A 103 -17.01 -12.99 -2.50
CA ALA A 103 -15.86 -13.51 -3.23
C ALA A 103 -14.53 -13.20 -2.53
N ARG A 104 -14.37 -11.97 -1.99
CA ARG A 104 -13.16 -11.61 -1.23
C ARG A 104 -13.10 -12.34 0.11
N ALA A 105 -14.23 -12.51 0.79
CA ALA A 105 -14.31 -13.23 2.06
C ALA A 105 -13.89 -14.69 1.90
N ALA A 106 -14.39 -15.36 0.85
CA ALA A 106 -14.03 -16.74 0.53
C ALA A 106 -12.52 -16.89 0.24
N LEU A 107 -11.95 -15.98 -0.55
CA LEU A 107 -10.50 -15.98 -0.82
C LEU A 107 -9.66 -15.73 0.44
N CYS A 108 -10.10 -14.82 1.32
CA CYS A 108 -9.42 -14.60 2.60
C CYS A 108 -9.52 -15.83 3.52
N ALA A 109 -10.66 -16.51 3.56
CA ALA A 109 -10.83 -17.75 4.32
C ALA A 109 -9.92 -18.87 3.81
N GLU A 110 -9.71 -18.97 2.49
CA GLU A 110 -8.76 -19.92 1.92
C GLU A 110 -7.32 -19.62 2.35
N VAL A 111 -6.93 -18.33 2.43
CA VAL A 111 -5.61 -17.95 2.96
C VAL A 111 -5.48 -18.36 4.42
N ASP A 112 -6.52 -18.15 5.24
CA ASP A 112 -6.50 -18.57 6.64
C ASP A 112 -6.37 -20.09 6.77
N ARG A 113 -7.08 -20.85 5.92
CA ARG A 113 -7.01 -22.31 5.86
C ARG A 113 -5.57 -22.77 5.56
N VAL A 114 -4.96 -22.25 4.50
CA VAL A 114 -3.57 -22.58 4.11
C VAL A 114 -2.56 -22.15 5.18
N HIS A 115 -2.77 -20.99 5.80
CA HIS A 115 -1.96 -20.50 6.90
C HIS A 115 -1.96 -21.48 8.09
N LEU A 116 -3.14 -21.96 8.49
CA LEU A 116 -3.30 -22.86 9.63
C LEU A 116 -2.88 -24.30 9.32
N GLU A 117 -3.25 -24.83 8.16
CA GLU A 117 -2.98 -26.22 7.78
C GLU A 117 -1.48 -26.49 7.59
N TYR A 118 -0.77 -25.56 6.97
CA TYR A 118 0.66 -25.72 6.64
C TYR A 118 1.59 -24.92 7.56
N GLY A 119 1.06 -24.18 8.54
CA GLY A 119 1.86 -23.36 9.47
C GLY A 119 2.68 -22.25 8.79
N LEU A 120 2.28 -21.82 7.61
CA LEU A 120 2.96 -20.77 6.83
C LEU A 120 2.68 -19.40 7.42
N SER A 121 3.48 -18.36 7.12
CA SER A 121 3.04 -16.99 7.43
C SER A 121 1.84 -16.59 6.56
N GLN A 122 0.98 -15.66 7.03
CA GLN A 122 -0.11 -15.11 6.21
C GLN A 122 0.37 -14.60 4.84
N ARG A 123 1.56 -14.01 4.77
CA ARG A 123 2.17 -13.57 3.52
C ARG A 123 2.48 -14.75 2.58
N GLN A 124 3.05 -15.83 3.11
CA GLN A 124 3.36 -17.03 2.32
C GLN A 124 2.08 -17.73 1.85
N ALA A 125 1.08 -17.87 2.71
CA ALA A 125 -0.23 -18.43 2.33
C ALA A 125 -0.92 -17.58 1.25
N ALA A 126 -0.91 -16.25 1.39
CA ALA A 126 -1.44 -15.35 0.37
C ALA A 126 -0.66 -15.45 -0.95
N GLN A 127 0.67 -15.64 -0.90
CA GLN A 127 1.49 -15.85 -2.09
C GLN A 127 1.15 -17.18 -2.77
N ALA A 128 0.99 -18.27 -2.00
CA ALA A 128 0.61 -19.58 -2.53
C ALA A 128 -0.73 -19.52 -3.27
N LEU A 129 -1.73 -18.82 -2.73
CA LEU A 129 -3.01 -18.61 -3.41
C LEU A 129 -2.86 -17.85 -4.73
N VAL A 130 -1.99 -16.83 -4.78
CA VAL A 130 -1.71 -16.08 -6.02
C VAL A 130 -1.06 -16.98 -7.07
N ASP A 131 -0.13 -17.83 -6.64
CA ASP A 131 0.59 -18.73 -7.54
C ASP A 131 -0.35 -19.81 -8.08
N GLN A 132 -1.22 -20.40 -7.26
CA GLN A 132 -2.29 -21.29 -7.69
C GLN A 132 -3.26 -20.60 -8.67
N ALA A 133 -3.65 -19.35 -8.40
CA ALA A 133 -4.51 -18.58 -9.28
C ALA A 133 -3.87 -18.32 -10.66
N ARG A 134 -2.56 -18.10 -10.70
CA ARG A 134 -1.78 -17.91 -11.94
C ARG A 134 -1.60 -19.22 -12.71
N ALA A 135 -1.33 -20.30 -11.99
CA ALA A 135 -1.21 -21.64 -12.55
C ALA A 135 -2.55 -22.25 -13.00
N ARG A 136 -3.68 -21.61 -12.64
CA ARG A 136 -5.05 -22.12 -12.84
C ARG A 136 -5.31 -23.45 -12.12
N ASP A 137 -4.68 -23.60 -10.96
CA ASP A 137 -4.77 -24.78 -10.09
C ASP A 137 -5.64 -24.52 -8.85
N LEU A 138 -6.46 -23.47 -8.89
CA LEU A 138 -7.41 -23.20 -7.82
C LEU A 138 -8.60 -24.16 -7.90
N PRO A 139 -9.18 -24.55 -6.75
CA PRO A 139 -10.49 -25.18 -6.72
C PRO A 139 -11.51 -24.39 -7.54
N GLU A 140 -12.32 -25.11 -8.32
CA GLU A 140 -13.27 -24.55 -9.29
C GLU A 140 -14.17 -23.44 -8.69
N HIS A 141 -14.64 -23.63 -7.46
CA HIS A 141 -15.47 -22.63 -6.77
C HIS A 141 -14.72 -21.32 -6.48
N LEU A 142 -13.44 -21.39 -6.08
CA LEU A 142 -12.59 -20.21 -5.86
C LEU A 142 -12.20 -19.55 -7.17
N ALA A 143 -11.93 -20.35 -8.21
CA ALA A 143 -11.61 -19.84 -9.55
C ALA A 143 -12.73 -18.94 -10.10
N ARG A 144 -14.00 -19.31 -9.89
CA ARG A 144 -15.18 -18.48 -10.26
C ARG A 144 -15.29 -17.18 -9.46
N MET A 145 -14.77 -17.14 -8.24
CA MET A 145 -14.81 -15.97 -7.36
C MET A 145 -13.70 -14.95 -7.68
N VAL A 146 -12.58 -15.36 -8.27
CA VAL A 146 -11.48 -14.46 -8.67
C VAL A 146 -11.95 -13.24 -9.51
N PRO A 147 -12.73 -13.40 -10.59
CA PRO A 147 -13.19 -12.24 -11.36
C PRO A 147 -14.15 -11.33 -10.57
N GLN A 148 -15.00 -11.91 -9.71
CA GLN A 148 -15.94 -11.18 -8.87
C GLN A 148 -15.19 -10.33 -7.82
N ALA A 149 -14.18 -10.91 -7.17
CA ALA A 149 -13.35 -10.24 -6.16
C ALA A 149 -12.61 -9.01 -6.71
N ASN A 150 -12.16 -9.08 -7.97
CA ASN A 150 -11.41 -8.00 -8.61
C ASN A 150 -12.26 -6.75 -8.92
N ALA A 151 -13.60 -6.85 -9.00
CA ALA A 151 -14.54 -5.76 -9.33
C ALA A 151 -14.20 -4.93 -10.59
N ARG A 152 -13.23 -5.39 -11.38
CA ARG A 152 -12.71 -4.75 -12.60
C ARG A 152 -12.46 -5.87 -13.59
N GLY A 153 -13.52 -6.25 -14.30
CA GLY A 153 -13.39 -7.09 -15.48
C GLY A 153 -12.57 -6.35 -16.52
N GLY A 154 -11.25 -6.57 -16.52
CA GLY A 154 -10.45 -6.23 -17.68
C GLY A 154 -10.98 -7.03 -18.86
N ARG A 155 -11.21 -6.39 -20.00
CA ARG A 155 -11.73 -6.95 -21.27
C ARG A 155 -11.03 -8.24 -21.78
N THR A 156 -9.94 -8.66 -21.14
CA THR A 156 -9.02 -9.72 -21.61
C THR A 156 -8.87 -10.88 -20.64
N GLY A 157 -9.52 -10.86 -19.46
CA GLY A 157 -9.44 -12.00 -18.50
C GLY A 157 -8.04 -12.32 -17.95
N SER A 158 -7.01 -11.56 -18.33
CA SER A 158 -5.60 -11.82 -17.98
C SER A 158 -5.19 -11.33 -16.59
N ARG A 159 -6.03 -10.52 -15.94
CA ARG A 159 -5.74 -9.96 -14.61
C ARG A 159 -6.19 -10.94 -13.53
N THR A 160 -5.25 -11.73 -13.02
CA THR A 160 -5.42 -12.62 -11.87
C THR A 160 -5.31 -11.86 -10.53
N LEU A 161 -5.33 -12.58 -9.41
CA LEU A 161 -5.05 -12.03 -8.08
C LEU A 161 -3.61 -11.51 -7.98
N SER A 162 -3.38 -10.59 -7.03
CA SER A 162 -2.05 -10.10 -6.65
C SER A 162 -1.88 -10.16 -5.14
N LEU A 163 -0.65 -10.44 -4.69
CA LEU A 163 -0.32 -10.55 -3.26
C LEU A 163 -0.78 -9.32 -2.48
N ARG A 164 -0.48 -8.13 -3.01
CA ARG A 164 -0.84 -6.85 -2.38
C ARG A 164 -2.35 -6.66 -2.22
N SER A 165 -3.16 -7.18 -3.15
CA SER A 165 -4.63 -7.07 -3.05
C SER A 165 -5.17 -7.94 -1.93
N ILE A 166 -4.69 -9.17 -1.83
CA ILE A 166 -5.09 -10.12 -0.77
C ILE A 166 -4.65 -9.61 0.60
N GLN A 167 -3.41 -9.15 0.74
CA GLN A 167 -2.92 -8.58 2.00
C GLN A 167 -3.75 -7.37 2.44
N ARG A 168 -4.14 -6.50 1.50
CA ARG A 168 -5.02 -5.37 1.78
C ARG A 168 -6.40 -5.83 2.27
N TRP A 169 -6.96 -6.89 1.69
CA TRP A 169 -8.25 -7.43 2.11
C TRP A 169 -8.17 -8.05 3.50
N LEU A 170 -7.12 -8.83 3.80
CA LEU A 170 -6.87 -9.37 5.13
C LEU A 170 -6.73 -8.27 6.19
N ALA A 171 -5.97 -7.21 5.87
CA ALA A 171 -5.82 -6.05 6.75
C ALA A 171 -7.15 -5.30 6.94
N ALA A 172 -7.95 -5.15 5.88
CA ALA A 172 -9.27 -4.52 5.97
C ALA A 172 -10.23 -5.32 6.86
N ARG A 173 -10.25 -6.65 6.73
CA ARG A 173 -11.05 -7.54 7.59
C ARG A 173 -10.58 -7.47 9.05
N ALA A 174 -9.28 -7.48 9.29
CA ALA A 174 -8.72 -7.37 10.65
C ALA A 174 -9.03 -6.01 11.31
N ALA A 175 -9.04 -4.92 10.53
CA ALA A 175 -9.32 -3.57 11.02
C ALA A 175 -10.82 -3.29 11.21
N GLY A 176 -11.67 -3.84 10.34
CA GLY A 176 -13.12 -3.60 10.35
C GLY A 176 -13.92 -4.54 11.24
N GLY A 177 -13.32 -5.62 11.75
CA GLY A 177 -13.97 -6.60 12.61
C GLY A 177 -15.04 -7.47 11.93
N ASP A 178 -15.43 -7.14 10.68
CA ASP A 178 -16.54 -7.77 9.96
C ASP A 178 -16.28 -7.85 8.43
N VAL A 179 -16.98 -8.76 7.74
CA VAL A 179 -16.89 -9.02 6.29
C VAL A 179 -17.29 -7.82 5.44
N THR A 180 -18.08 -6.89 5.98
CA THR A 180 -18.48 -5.63 5.33
C THR A 180 -17.27 -4.79 4.90
N ALA A 181 -16.15 -4.85 5.62
CA ALA A 181 -14.91 -4.18 5.26
C ALA A 181 -14.26 -4.68 3.96
N LEU A 182 -14.69 -5.86 3.48
CA LEU A 182 -14.22 -6.47 2.23
C LEU A 182 -14.97 -5.97 1.00
N ALA A 183 -16.10 -5.26 1.15
CA ALA A 183 -16.84 -4.71 0.02
C ALA A 183 -15.97 -3.74 -0.82
N PRO A 184 -16.17 -3.67 -2.16
CA PRO A 184 -15.48 -2.69 -2.99
C PRO A 184 -15.79 -1.27 -2.51
N ALA A 185 -14.77 -0.41 -2.51
CA ALA A 185 -14.99 1.00 -2.29
C ALA A 185 -15.91 1.51 -3.39
N GLU A 186 -17.07 2.05 -3.01
CA GLU A 186 -17.93 2.72 -3.98
C GLU A 186 -17.16 3.89 -4.58
N ALA A 187 -17.33 4.08 -5.89
CA ALA A 187 -16.85 5.29 -6.51
C ALA A 187 -17.59 6.46 -5.86
N ARG A 188 -16.88 7.25 -5.05
CA ARG A 188 -17.42 8.50 -4.53
C ARG A 188 -17.93 9.29 -5.72
N ALA A 189 -19.21 9.65 -5.71
CA ALA A 189 -19.75 10.57 -6.68
C ALA A 189 -18.85 11.81 -6.64
N ARG A 190 -18.22 12.13 -7.76
CA ARG A 190 -17.39 13.33 -7.84
C ARG A 190 -18.37 14.49 -7.87
N ASP A 191 -18.30 15.37 -6.88
CA ASP A 191 -18.90 16.70 -6.98
C ASP A 191 -18.15 17.45 -8.07
N LEU A 192 -18.67 17.35 -9.30
CA LEU A 192 -18.12 18.06 -10.43
C LEU A 192 -18.62 19.49 -10.34
N ALA A 193 -17.68 20.44 -10.39
CA ALA A 193 -18.04 21.84 -10.47
C ALA A 193 -18.91 22.09 -11.74
N PRO A 194 -19.86 23.04 -11.71
CA PRO A 194 -20.80 23.26 -12.81
C PRO A 194 -20.12 23.50 -14.18
N TRP A 195 -18.91 24.04 -14.20
CA TRP A 195 -18.13 24.33 -15.42
C TRP A 195 -17.49 23.10 -16.07
N VAL A 196 -17.41 21.95 -15.37
CA VAL A 196 -16.70 20.76 -15.87
C VAL A 196 -17.40 20.17 -17.09
N TYR A 197 -18.73 20.07 -17.07
CA TYR A 197 -19.49 19.53 -18.20
C TYR A 197 -19.43 20.43 -19.45
N PRO A 198 -19.63 21.76 -19.35
CA PRO A 198 -19.36 22.69 -20.45
C PRO A 198 -17.95 22.56 -21.03
N LEU A 199 -16.92 22.52 -20.18
CA LEU A 199 -15.52 22.37 -20.62
C LEU A 199 -15.31 21.07 -21.38
N MET A 200 -15.79 19.93 -20.86
CA MET A 200 -15.66 18.63 -21.53
C MET A 200 -16.34 18.64 -22.91
N LYS A 201 -17.49 19.32 -23.04
CA LYS A 201 -18.20 19.45 -24.32
C LYS A 201 -17.40 20.24 -25.35
N LEU A 202 -16.67 21.26 -24.94
CA LEU A 202 -15.77 22.04 -25.81
C LEU A 202 -14.51 21.23 -26.16
N TYR A 203 -13.90 20.60 -25.16
CA TYR A 203 -12.65 19.84 -25.30
C TYR A 203 -12.79 18.58 -26.16
N HIS A 204 -13.94 17.91 -26.11
CA HIS A 204 -14.21 16.70 -26.92
C HIS A 204 -14.57 16.99 -28.39
N ARG A 205 -14.54 18.25 -28.82
CA ARG A 205 -14.79 18.60 -30.22
C ARG A 205 -13.66 18.07 -31.12
N PRO A 206 -13.98 17.63 -32.37
CA PRO A 206 -12.99 17.07 -33.28
C PRO A 206 -11.90 18.07 -33.69
N GLN A 207 -12.13 19.38 -33.49
CA GLN A 207 -11.13 20.43 -33.68
C GLN A 207 -10.01 20.40 -32.62
N LYS A 208 -10.11 19.56 -31.58
CA LYS A 208 -9.14 19.41 -30.47
C LYS A 208 -8.66 20.76 -29.90
N PRO A 209 -9.59 21.65 -29.48
CA PRO A 209 -9.18 22.91 -28.85
C PRO A 209 -8.36 22.63 -27.59
N SER A 210 -7.38 23.49 -27.31
CA SER A 210 -6.57 23.37 -26.09
C SER A 210 -7.43 23.62 -24.85
N ILE A 211 -7.00 23.10 -23.70
CA ILE A 211 -7.70 23.34 -22.42
C ILE A 211 -7.76 24.84 -22.12
N ALA A 212 -6.67 25.57 -22.38
CA ALA A 212 -6.63 27.02 -22.24
C ALA A 212 -7.69 27.69 -23.13
N ALA A 213 -7.80 27.31 -24.41
CA ALA A 213 -8.82 27.86 -25.30
C ALA A 213 -10.25 27.57 -24.80
N CYS A 214 -10.51 26.43 -24.17
CA CYS A 214 -11.84 26.11 -23.67
C CYS A 214 -12.22 26.86 -22.38
N LEU A 215 -11.25 27.42 -21.65
CA LEU A 215 -11.49 28.24 -20.44
C LEU A 215 -11.75 29.71 -20.77
N GLU A 216 -11.36 30.15 -21.96
CA GLU A 216 -11.54 31.53 -22.47
C GLU A 216 -12.84 31.72 -23.28
N TRP A 217 -13.68 30.67 -23.37
CA TRP A 217 -14.96 30.67 -24.11
C TRP A 217 -16.14 30.92 -23.19
#